data_AF-A0A125BRS4-F1
#
_entry.id   AF-A0A125BRS4-F1
#
_cell.length_a   1.000
_cell.length_b   1.000
_cell.length_c   1.000
_cell.angle_alpha   90.00
_cell.angle_beta   90.00
_cell.angle_gamma   90.00
#
_symmetry.space_group_name_H-M   'P 1'
#
loop_
_entity.id
_entity.type
_entity.pdbx_description
1 polymer ?
#
loop_
_entity_poly.entity_id
_entity_poly.type
_entity_poly.pdbx_seq_one_letter_code
_entity_poly.pdbx_strand_id
1 'polypeptide(L)'
;MSTEWKHRVKLFVQRFWQPTSACMTCMPGSWGNIMSLSHWIIAFQTGLLTGFLAVLLTFTVAAKLYAHRYGNALLVGILTALGDAYSHTSHYRIPYVEHIVTGVISALLTLAASYLFEDRARRVRAVWARVFG
;
A
#
# COMPACT_ATOMS: atom_id res chain seq x y z
N MET A 1 12.48 1.58 22.78
CA MET A 1 12.73 0.70 21.61
C MET A 1 11.51 -0.12 21.18
N SER A 2 10.76 -0.75 22.10
CA SER A 2 9.59 -1.58 21.72
C SER A 2 8.48 -0.82 20.98
N THR A 3 8.25 0.46 21.31
CA THR A 3 7.21 1.30 20.69
C THR A 3 7.50 1.66 19.24
N GLU A 4 8.76 1.93 18.89
CA GLU A 4 9.16 2.24 17.52
C GLU A 4 9.04 1.03 16.59
N TRP A 5 9.48 -0.14 17.06
CA TRP A 5 9.38 -1.38 16.28
C TRP A 5 7.92 -1.75 16.01
N LYS A 6 7.04 -1.60 17.01
CA LYS A 6 5.58 -1.76 16.83
C LYS A 6 5.03 -0.83 15.74
N HIS A 7 5.52 0.41 15.64
CA HIS A 7 5.11 1.35 14.60
C HIS A 7 5.57 0.91 13.21
N ARG A 8 6.81 0.43 13.08
CA ARG A 8 7.36 -0.06 11.80
C ARG A 8 6.69 -1.34 11.33
N VAL A 9 6.37 -2.27 12.22
CA VAL A 9 5.59 -3.47 11.90
C VAL A 9 4.18 -3.09 11.44
N LYS A 10 3.52 -2.15 12.13
CA LYS A 10 2.21 -1.65 11.70
C LYS A 10 2.28 -1.00 10.31
N LEU A 11 3.30 -0.18 10.06
CA LEU A 11 3.53 0.43 8.76
C LEU A 11 3.72 -0.66 7.69
N PHE A 12 4.56 -1.65 7.96
CA PHE A 12 4.79 -2.77 7.05
C PHE A 12 3.49 -3.47 6.68
N VAL A 13 2.67 -3.85 7.66
CA VAL A 13 1.39 -4.54 7.40
C VAL A 13 0.45 -3.68 6.55
N GLN A 14 0.34 -2.38 6.85
CA GLN A 14 -0.47 -1.46 6.07
C GLN A 14 0.04 -1.31 4.62
N ARG A 15 1.35 -1.25 4.46
CA ARG A 15 2.04 -1.03 3.18
C ARG A 15 2.28 -2.31 2.40
N PHE A 16 2.05 -3.47 3.01
CA PHE A 16 1.97 -4.77 2.37
C PHE A 16 0.58 -4.97 1.75
N TRP A 17 -0.50 -4.77 2.53
CA TRP A 17 -1.85 -5.11 2.08
C TRP A 17 -2.39 -4.20 0.96
N GLN A 18 -2.00 -2.92 0.97
CA GLN A 18 -2.44 -1.93 -0.02
C GLN A 18 -1.96 -2.29 -1.45
N PRO A 19 -0.66 -2.49 -1.70
CA PRO A 19 -0.15 -2.98 -2.99
C PRO A 19 -0.67 -4.37 -3.35
N THR A 20 -0.70 -5.33 -2.42
CA THR A 20 -1.19 -6.69 -2.73
C THR A 20 -2.63 -6.65 -3.24
N SER A 21 -3.48 -5.84 -2.63
CA SER A 21 -4.87 -5.63 -3.08
C SER A 21 -4.94 -4.91 -4.43
N ALA A 22 -4.07 -3.92 -4.66
CA ALA A 22 -3.98 -3.22 -5.94
C ALA A 22 -3.59 -4.18 -7.07
N CYS A 23 -2.50 -4.95 -6.92
CA CYS A 23 -2.07 -5.94 -7.90
C CYS A 23 -3.20 -6.92 -8.26
N MET A 24 -3.86 -7.50 -7.26
CA MET A 24 -4.95 -8.46 -7.48
C MET A 24 -6.18 -7.85 -8.17
N THR A 25 -6.43 -6.55 -8.00
CA THR A 25 -7.56 -5.84 -8.65
C THR A 25 -7.22 -5.32 -10.03
N CYS A 26 -5.94 -5.10 -10.34
CA CYS A 26 -5.45 -4.57 -11.62
C CYS A 26 -5.07 -5.66 -12.63
N MET A 27 -4.89 -6.90 -12.19
CA MET A 27 -4.48 -8.00 -13.05
C MET A 27 -5.51 -8.27 -14.17
N PRO A 28 -5.13 -8.23 -15.45
CA PRO A 28 -6.03 -8.51 -16.56
C PRO A 28 -6.53 -9.96 -16.53
N GLY A 29 -7.83 -10.20 -16.40
CA GLY A 29 -8.44 -11.54 -16.45
C GLY A 29 -9.75 -11.67 -15.68
N SER A 30 -10.35 -12.86 -15.70
CA SER A 30 -11.63 -13.17 -15.03
C SER A 30 -11.48 -13.25 -13.51
N TRP A 31 -12.58 -13.45 -12.78
CA TRP A 31 -12.56 -13.82 -11.34
C TRP A 31 -11.65 -15.03 -11.02
N GLY A 32 -11.25 -15.81 -12.02
CA GLY A 32 -10.23 -16.86 -11.91
C GLY A 32 -8.82 -16.33 -11.57
N ASN A 33 -8.50 -15.05 -11.82
CA ASN A 33 -7.23 -14.45 -11.39
C ASN A 33 -7.12 -14.35 -9.87
N ILE A 34 -8.23 -14.09 -9.17
CA ILE A 34 -8.30 -14.15 -7.70
C ILE A 34 -8.04 -15.57 -7.18
N MET A 35 -8.28 -16.59 -8.01
CA MET A 35 -8.07 -17.99 -7.65
C MET A 35 -6.73 -18.54 -8.19
N SER A 36 -5.93 -17.74 -8.88
CA SER A 36 -4.69 -18.20 -9.52
C SER A 36 -3.49 -18.03 -8.60
N LEU A 37 -2.79 -19.13 -8.33
CA LEU A 37 -1.62 -19.16 -7.46
C LEU A 37 -0.45 -18.31 -7.99
N SER A 38 -0.29 -18.22 -9.32
CA SER A 38 0.76 -17.39 -9.94
C SER A 38 0.53 -15.90 -9.68
N HIS A 39 -0.72 -15.44 -9.79
CA HIS A 39 -1.11 -14.06 -9.53
C HIS A 39 -0.95 -13.70 -8.04
N TRP A 40 -1.29 -14.63 -7.15
CA TRP A 40 -1.02 -14.46 -5.72
C TRP A 40 0.47 -14.34 -5.43
N ILE A 41 1.34 -15.16 -6.03
CA ILE A 41 2.80 -15.07 -5.84
C ILE A 41 3.30 -13.67 -6.23
N ILE A 42 2.91 -13.17 -7.40
CA ILE A 42 3.30 -11.84 -7.88
C ILE A 42 2.79 -10.73 -6.94
N ALA A 43 1.52 -10.79 -6.53
CA ALA A 43 0.95 -9.82 -5.62
C ALA A 43 1.63 -9.84 -4.24
N PHE A 44 1.95 -11.03 -3.71
CA PHE A 44 2.71 -11.19 -2.48
C PHE A 44 4.12 -10.63 -2.60
N GLN A 45 4.83 -10.93 -3.69
CA GLN A 45 6.18 -10.42 -3.93
C GLN A 45 6.17 -8.89 -4.02
N THR A 46 5.22 -8.32 -4.75
CA THR A 46 5.04 -6.87 -4.87
C THR A 46 4.73 -6.22 -3.53
N GLY A 47 3.80 -6.80 -2.76
CA GLY A 47 3.46 -6.33 -1.42
C GLY A 47 4.63 -6.40 -0.45
N LEU A 48 5.40 -7.50 -0.47
CA LEU A 48 6.57 -7.69 0.40
C LEU A 48 7.67 -6.68 0.07
N LEU A 49 8.00 -6.51 -1.21
CA LEU A 49 8.99 -5.53 -1.66
C LEU A 49 8.55 -4.11 -1.31
N THR A 50 7.28 -3.77 -1.56
CA THR A 50 6.75 -2.45 -1.22
C THR A 50 6.79 -2.20 0.28
N GLY A 51 6.35 -3.17 1.10
CA GLY A 51 6.41 -3.08 2.55
C GLY A 51 7.84 -2.94 3.07
N PHE A 52 8.78 -3.72 2.53
CA PHE A 52 10.19 -3.66 2.89
C PHE A 52 10.81 -2.29 2.54
N LEU A 53 10.63 -1.83 1.30
CA LEU A 53 11.08 -0.50 0.87
C LEU A 53 10.44 0.62 1.69
N ALA A 54 9.16 0.48 2.04
CA ALA A 54 8.46 1.46 2.86
C ALA A 54 9.08 1.56 4.26
N VAL A 55 9.45 0.43 4.86
CA VAL A 55 10.20 0.38 6.13
C VAL A 55 11.60 0.97 5.95
N LEU A 56 12.33 0.65 4.88
CA LEU A 56 13.65 1.26 4.64
C LEU A 56 13.58 2.78 4.55
N LEU A 57 12.56 3.33 3.89
CA LEU A 57 12.36 4.77 3.81
C LEU A 57 12.13 5.43 5.17
N THR A 58 11.67 4.69 6.19
CA THR A 58 11.54 5.24 7.55
C THR A 58 12.88 5.55 8.23
N PHE A 59 14.00 5.06 7.69
CA PHE A 59 15.36 5.44 8.13
C PHE A 59 15.90 6.68 7.40
N THR A 60 15.13 7.26 6.47
CA THR A 60 15.53 8.42 5.67
C THR A 60 14.64 9.64 5.98
N VAL A 61 15.00 10.81 5.46
CA VAL A 61 14.17 12.03 5.56
C VAL A 61 12.81 11.89 4.89
N ALA A 62 12.65 10.93 3.96
CA ALA A 62 11.39 10.63 3.29
C ALA A 62 10.31 10.12 4.27
N ALA A 63 10.69 9.68 5.47
CA ALA A 63 9.75 9.32 6.53
C ALA A 63 8.71 10.43 6.81
N LYS A 64 9.10 11.70 6.63
CA LYS A 64 8.20 12.86 6.82
C LYS A 64 7.04 12.88 5.83
N LEU A 65 7.22 12.32 4.63
CA LEU A 65 6.17 12.27 3.61
C LEU A 65 5.02 11.35 4.03
N TYR A 66 5.27 10.36 4.90
CA TYR A 66 4.21 9.52 5.47
C TYR A 66 3.26 10.27 6.40
N ALA A 67 3.68 11.43 6.95
CA ALA A 67 2.85 12.22 7.86
C ALA A 67 1.69 12.92 7.13
N HIS A 68 1.82 13.18 5.83
CA HIS A 68 0.77 13.81 5.03
C HIS A 68 0.04 12.76 4.19
N ARG A 69 -1.30 12.74 4.22
CA ARG A 69 -2.11 11.72 3.51
C ARG A 69 -1.78 11.59 2.01
N TYR A 70 -1.57 12.72 1.33
CA TYR A 70 -1.18 12.72 -0.09
C TYR A 70 0.27 12.29 -0.32
N GLY A 71 1.21 12.72 0.54
CA GLY A 71 2.61 12.29 0.45
C GLY A 71 2.76 10.79 0.71
N ASN A 72 2.00 10.29 1.67
CA ASN A 72 1.87 8.87 1.94
C ASN A 72 1.32 8.12 0.72
N ALA A 73 0.17 8.53 0.17
CA ALA A 73 -0.41 7.90 -1.01
C ALA A 73 0.55 7.89 -2.21
N LEU A 74 1.24 9.01 -2.47
CA LEU A 74 2.23 9.13 -3.54
C LEU A 74 3.40 8.15 -3.33
N LEU A 75 3.98 8.10 -2.12
CA LEU A 75 5.06 7.16 -1.81
C LEU A 75 4.61 5.72 -2.00
N VAL A 76 3.43 5.34 -1.50
CA VAL A 76 2.93 3.97 -1.68
C VAL A 76 2.76 3.64 -3.17
N GLY A 77 2.21 4.56 -3.97
CA GLY A 77 2.06 4.34 -5.40
C GLY A 77 3.38 4.15 -6.13
N ILE A 78 4.38 4.99 -5.85
CA ILE A 78 5.72 4.87 -6.45
C ILE A 78 6.37 3.55 -6.05
N LEU A 79 6.37 3.21 -4.76
CA LEU A 79 6.95 1.96 -4.27
C LEU A 79 6.24 0.73 -4.84
N THR A 80 4.92 0.80 -4.98
CA THR A 80 4.13 -0.27 -5.59
C THR A 80 4.51 -0.45 -7.05
N ALA A 81 4.58 0.62 -7.84
CA ALA A 81 4.97 0.53 -9.24
C ALA A 81 6.39 -0.07 -9.41
N LEU A 82 7.32 0.30 -8.53
CA LEU A 82 8.67 -0.27 -8.53
C LEU A 82 8.68 -1.75 -8.11
N GLY A 83 7.92 -2.11 -7.07
CA GLY A 83 7.80 -3.49 -6.62
C GLY A 83 7.13 -4.40 -7.65
N ASP A 84 6.12 -3.89 -8.35
CA ASP A 84 5.38 -4.58 -9.40
C ASP A 84 6.26 -4.81 -10.63
N ALA A 85 6.97 -3.76 -11.09
CA ALA A 85 7.93 -3.83 -12.20
C ALA A 85 9.11 -4.77 -11.93
N TYR A 86 9.49 -4.94 -10.65
CA TYR A 86 10.51 -5.93 -10.27
C TYR A 86 9.94 -7.35 -10.21
N SER A 87 8.65 -7.50 -9.90
CA SER A 87 8.02 -8.81 -9.68
C SER A 87 7.69 -9.52 -10.97
N HIS A 88 7.40 -8.79 -12.05
CA HIS A 88 7.19 -9.39 -13.38
C HIS A 88 7.37 -8.38 -14.51
N THR A 89 7.53 -8.89 -15.72
CA THR A 89 7.50 -8.08 -16.95
C THR A 89 6.07 -7.70 -17.31
N SER A 90 5.84 -6.47 -17.77
CA SER A 90 4.52 -6.06 -18.22
C SER A 90 4.03 -6.85 -19.44
N HIS A 91 2.73 -7.14 -19.43
CA HIS A 91 1.99 -7.80 -20.52
C HIS A 91 1.49 -6.81 -21.58
N TYR A 92 1.50 -5.50 -21.29
CA TYR A 92 1.10 -4.48 -22.26
C TYR A 92 2.21 -4.19 -23.27
N ARG A 93 1.81 -3.72 -24.46
CA ARG A 93 2.73 -3.28 -25.51
C ARG A 93 3.67 -2.16 -25.05
N ILE A 94 3.23 -1.33 -24.10
CA ILE A 94 4.05 -0.32 -23.44
C ILE A 94 4.47 -0.88 -22.07
N PRO A 95 5.77 -1.16 -21.85
CA PRO A 95 6.24 -2.01 -20.76
C PRO A 95 6.08 -1.44 -19.34
N TYR A 96 5.73 -0.16 -19.21
CA TYR A 96 5.59 0.50 -17.90
C TYR A 96 4.14 0.79 -17.50
N VAL A 97 3.18 0.64 -18.43
CA VAL A 97 1.80 1.08 -18.20
C VAL A 97 1.12 0.26 -17.11
N GLU A 98 1.32 -1.07 -17.11
CA GLU A 98 0.76 -1.96 -16.08
C GLU A 98 1.19 -1.53 -14.69
N HIS A 99 2.50 -1.41 -14.50
CA HIS A 99 3.11 -1.08 -13.21
C HIS A 99 2.70 0.32 -12.72
N ILE A 100 2.60 1.30 -13.63
CA ILE A 100 2.11 2.64 -13.30
C ILE A 100 0.64 2.58 -12.87
N VAL A 101 -0.21 1.85 -13.59
CA VAL A 101 -1.63 1.72 -13.25
C VAL A 101 -1.80 1.03 -11.89
N THR A 102 -1.07 -0.06 -11.64
CA THR A 102 -1.02 -0.73 -10.33
C THR A 102 -0.60 0.23 -9.23
N GLY A 103 0.44 1.03 -9.47
CA GLY A 103 0.90 2.07 -8.55
C GLY A 103 -0.15 3.15 -8.27
N VAL A 104 -0.82 3.65 -9.31
CA VAL A 104 -1.91 4.64 -9.17
C VAL A 104 -3.06 4.07 -8.36
N ILE A 105 -3.48 2.84 -8.64
CA ILE A 105 -4.58 2.19 -7.91
C ILE A 105 -4.20 1.95 -6.46
N SER A 106 -2.96 1.52 -6.19
CA SER A 106 -2.43 1.41 -4.82
C SER A 106 -2.44 2.77 -4.09
N ALA A 107 -2.00 3.85 -4.73
CA ALA A 107 -2.06 5.19 -4.16
C ALA A 107 -3.50 5.63 -3.84
N LEU A 108 -4.45 5.36 -4.74
CA LEU A 108 -5.87 5.66 -4.53
C LEU A 108 -6.45 4.85 -3.38
N LEU A 109 -6.13 3.55 -3.27
CA LEU A 109 -6.53 2.70 -2.15
C LEU A 109 -5.95 3.20 -0.83
N THR A 110 -4.67 3.60 -0.81
CA THR A 110 -4.03 4.21 0.35
C THR A 110 -4.72 5.51 0.76
N LEU A 111 -5.04 6.37 -0.21
CA LEU A 111 -5.72 7.64 0.05
C LEU A 111 -7.14 7.40 0.56
N ALA A 112 -7.92 6.54 -0.10
CA ALA A 112 -9.27 6.17 0.32
C ALA A 112 -9.27 5.58 1.74
N ALA A 113 -8.33 4.69 2.04
CA ALA A 113 -8.14 4.13 3.38
C ALA A 113 -7.83 5.23 4.41
N SER A 114 -7.05 6.26 4.06
CA SER A 114 -6.78 7.38 4.97
C SER A 114 -8.06 8.12 5.36
N TYR A 115 -8.94 8.43 4.41
CA TYR A 115 -10.23 9.06 4.70
C TYR A 115 -11.16 8.13 5.47
N LEU A 116 -11.25 6.86 5.07
CA LEU A 116 -12.20 5.93 5.69
C LEU A 116 -11.83 5.61 7.14
N PHE A 117 -10.55 5.35 7.42
CA PHE A 117 -10.11 4.89 8.73
C PHE A 117 -9.65 6.03 9.66
N GLU A 118 -8.96 7.06 9.17
CA GLU A 118 -8.56 8.17 10.06
C GLU A 118 -9.74 9.03 10.46
N ASP A 119 -10.69 9.30 9.56
CA ASP A 119 -11.86 10.12 9.91
C ASP A 119 -12.83 9.36 10.81
N ARG A 120 -13.09 8.06 10.54
CA ARG A 120 -13.90 7.24 11.45
C ARG A 120 -13.23 7.05 12.81
N ALA A 121 -11.94 6.75 12.86
CA ALA A 121 -11.22 6.62 14.13
C ALA A 121 -11.20 7.94 14.92
N ARG A 122 -11.09 9.10 14.25
CA ARG A 122 -11.24 10.42 14.89
C ARG A 122 -12.63 10.60 15.49
N ARG A 123 -13.69 10.27 14.75
CA ARG A 123 -15.08 10.38 15.23
C ARG A 123 -15.34 9.46 16.42
N VAL A 124 -14.91 8.21 16.35
CA VAL A 124 -15.07 7.24 17.45
C VAL A 124 -14.34 7.72 18.70
N ARG A 125 -13.09 8.20 18.58
CA ARG A 125 -12.35 8.75 19.73
C ARG A 125 -13.00 10.00 20.31
N ALA A 126 -13.55 10.88 19.47
CA ALA A 126 -14.25 12.09 19.92
C ALA A 126 -15.55 11.75 20.67
N VAL A 127 -16.30 10.74 20.21
CA VAL A 127 -17.49 10.24 20.92
C VAL A 127 -17.10 9.58 22.23
N TRP A 128 -16.07 8.72 22.22
CA TRP A 128 -15.58 8.06 23.43
C TRP A 128 -15.13 9.06 24.52
N ALA A 129 -14.38 10.09 24.13
CA ALA A 129 -13.95 11.16 25.03
C ALA A 129 -15.10 12.01 25.58
N ARG A 130 -16.26 12.05 24.91
CA ARG A 130 -17.47 12.71 25.44
C ARG A 130 -18.29 11.83 26.38
N VAL A 131 -18.19 10.51 26.24
CA VAL A 131 -18.99 9.55 27.03
C VAL A 131 -18.27 9.12 28.31
N PHE A 132 -16.93 9.01 28.24
CA PHE A 132 -16.09 8.50 29.33
C PHE A 132 -15.04 9.49 29.84
N GLY A 133 -14.97 10.70 29.27
CA GLY A 133 -14.13 11.80 29.74
C GLY A 133 -15.00 12.91 30.30
#